data_AF-A0A8C6ILI9-F1
#
_entry.id   AF-A0A8C6ILI9-F1
#
_cell.length_a   1.000
_cell.length_b   1.000
_cell.length_c   1.000
_cell.angle_alpha   90.00
_cell.angle_beta   90.00
_cell.angle_gamma   90.00
#
_symmetry.space_group_name_H-M   'P 1'
#
loop_
_entity.id
_entity.type
_entity.pdbx_description
1 polymer ?
#
loop_
_entity_poly.entity_id
_entity_poly.type
_entity_poly.pdbx_seq_one_letter_code
_entity_poly.pdbx_strand_id
1 'polypeptide(L)'
;MISTLLLLGLMALVAPSMSYSCYGDISALQAPLIPCTAVRASDCGLALVRSSAEADIIRLRKYEVQIKRVARNLCLEPALIAGIISQESRVGLLLDNGWDQERHRYGLMQLGGHQQPFGLWDSEEHINQCSTILVLSINEVRARHPTWTWDQQLRGGICTYRAKMGNFQVYEDDPCDRDSYYVNSVIRRAQYFKRHGF
;
A
#
# COMPACT_ATOMS: atom_id res chain seq x y z
N MET A 1 64.68 -9.46 -12.44
CA MET A 1 63.96 -8.18 -12.60
C MET A 1 63.14 -8.33 -13.87
N ILE A 2 61.82 -8.38 -13.94
CA ILE A 2 60.70 -7.89 -13.14
C ILE A 2 59.53 -8.88 -13.36
N SER A 3 58.80 -9.23 -12.29
CA SER A 3 57.59 -10.06 -12.37
C SER A 3 56.38 -9.15 -12.57
N THR A 4 55.71 -9.24 -13.73
CA THR A 4 54.49 -8.49 -14.01
C THR A 4 53.27 -9.23 -13.44
N LEU A 5 52.73 -8.75 -12.32
CA LEU A 5 51.40 -9.13 -11.83
C LEU A 5 50.33 -8.41 -12.65
N LEU A 6 49.45 -9.17 -13.32
CA LEU A 6 48.22 -8.66 -13.91
C LEU A 6 47.14 -8.63 -12.81
N LEU A 7 46.72 -7.44 -12.38
CA LEU A 7 45.52 -7.29 -11.54
C LEU A 7 44.29 -7.16 -12.45
N LEU A 8 43.45 -8.20 -12.46
CA LEU A 8 42.09 -8.15 -12.97
C LEU A 8 41.20 -7.43 -11.94
N GLY A 9 40.88 -6.16 -12.19
CA GLY A 9 39.92 -5.40 -11.41
C GLY A 9 38.50 -5.85 -11.72
N LEU A 10 37.84 -6.52 -10.76
CA LEU A 10 36.40 -6.78 -10.79
C LEU A 10 35.66 -5.46 -10.52
N MET A 11 35.20 -4.79 -11.56
CA MET A 11 34.24 -3.69 -11.41
C MET A 11 32.86 -4.29 -11.15
N ALA A 12 32.48 -4.36 -9.88
CA ALA A 12 31.09 -4.60 -9.52
C ALA A 12 30.24 -3.41 -10.02
N LEU A 13 29.37 -3.65 -11.01
CA LEU A 13 28.31 -2.71 -11.36
C LEU A 13 27.39 -2.56 -10.15
N VAL A 14 27.61 -1.51 -9.36
CA VAL A 14 26.59 -1.02 -8.43
C VAL A 14 25.51 -0.37 -9.30
N ALA A 15 24.49 -1.16 -9.65
CA ALA A 15 23.28 -0.62 -10.24
C ALA A 15 22.74 0.43 -9.27
N PRO A 16 22.48 1.68 -9.69
CA PRO A 16 21.82 2.64 -8.84
C PRO A 16 20.49 2.03 -8.41
N SER A 17 20.27 1.93 -7.10
CA SER A 17 18.99 1.51 -6.54
C SER A 17 17.93 2.48 -7.05
N MET A 18 17.23 2.11 -8.13
CA MET A 18 16.08 2.87 -8.60
C MET A 18 15.13 2.98 -7.41
N SER A 19 14.86 4.22 -6.97
CA SER A 19 13.78 4.48 -6.03
C SER A 19 12.52 3.87 -6.64
N TYR A 20 11.96 2.87 -5.97
CA TYR A 20 10.89 2.04 -6.52
C TYR A 20 9.54 2.76 -6.65
N SER A 21 9.45 4.06 -6.34
CA SER A 21 8.16 4.78 -6.24
C SER A 21 8.22 6.21 -6.76
N CYS A 22 7.36 6.52 -7.74
CA CYS A 22 7.09 7.87 -8.25
C CYS A 22 6.29 8.71 -7.26
N TYR A 23 5.76 8.06 -6.24
CA TYR A 23 4.92 8.63 -5.18
C TYR A 23 5.67 8.57 -3.86
N GLY A 24 6.99 8.78 -3.88
CA GLY A 24 7.87 8.92 -2.73
C GLY A 24 8.11 7.65 -1.90
N ASP A 25 8.93 7.80 -0.86
CA ASP A 25 9.45 6.69 -0.04
C ASP A 25 8.69 6.58 1.29
N ILE A 26 7.95 5.48 1.49
CA ILE A 26 7.14 5.25 2.70
C ILE A 26 7.96 5.14 3.99
N SER A 27 9.24 4.80 3.90
CA SER A 27 10.18 4.81 5.04
C SER A 27 10.57 6.22 5.47
N ALA A 28 10.51 7.21 4.57
CA ALA A 28 10.77 8.62 4.89
C ALA A 28 9.60 9.29 5.62
N LEU A 29 8.40 8.69 5.60
CA LEU A 29 7.24 9.21 6.31
C LEU A 29 7.45 9.18 7.82
N GLN A 30 7.10 10.28 8.48
CA GLN A 30 7.00 10.29 9.93
C GLN A 30 6.00 9.22 10.35
N ALA A 31 6.48 8.30 11.16
CA ALA A 31 5.73 7.12 11.51
C ALA A 31 4.48 7.52 12.32
N PRO A 32 3.27 7.34 11.79
CA PRO A 32 2.09 8.01 12.34
C PRO A 32 1.66 7.40 13.67
N LEU A 33 1.05 8.22 14.53
CA LEU A 33 0.34 7.71 15.71
C LEU A 33 -0.93 6.97 15.24
N ILE A 34 -1.30 5.91 15.95
CA ILE A 34 -2.55 5.19 15.68
C ILE A 34 -3.56 5.64 16.74
N PRO A 35 -4.42 6.63 16.45
CA PRO A 35 -5.39 7.09 17.42
C PRO A 35 -6.40 5.99 17.71
N CYS A 36 -6.72 5.83 18.98
CA CYS A 36 -7.78 4.99 19.47
C CYS A 36 -8.89 5.88 20.01
N THR A 37 -10.05 5.88 19.35
CA THR A 37 -11.24 6.51 19.91
C THR A 37 -11.94 5.54 20.88
N ALA A 38 -12.75 6.05 21.81
CA ALA A 38 -13.51 5.22 22.74
C ALA A 38 -14.37 4.15 22.03
N VAL A 39 -14.83 4.42 20.80
CA VAL A 39 -15.63 3.52 19.96
C VAL A 39 -14.80 2.37 19.36
N ARG A 40 -13.49 2.54 19.17
CA ARG A 40 -12.61 1.54 18.55
C ARG A 40 -11.62 0.88 19.51
N ALA A 41 -11.73 1.15 20.81
CA ALA A 41 -10.71 0.81 21.82
C ALA A 41 -10.29 -0.68 21.83
N SER A 42 -11.18 -1.61 21.47
CA SER A 42 -10.88 -3.05 21.38
C SER A 42 -10.10 -3.46 20.13
N ASP A 43 -10.26 -2.74 19.02
CA ASP A 43 -9.76 -3.12 17.68
C ASP A 43 -8.85 -2.05 17.06
N CYS A 44 -8.17 -1.26 17.89
CA CYS A 44 -7.28 -0.19 17.48
C CYS A 44 -5.93 -0.23 18.20
N GLY A 45 -5.02 0.63 17.74
CA GLY A 45 -3.77 0.89 18.43
C GLY A 45 -2.56 0.26 17.74
N LEU A 46 -1.39 0.82 18.05
CA LEU A 46 -0.14 0.46 17.39
C LEU A 46 0.24 -1.02 17.59
N ALA A 47 -0.06 -1.58 18.77
CA ALA A 47 0.23 -2.98 19.07
C ALA A 47 -0.55 -3.93 18.16
N LEU A 48 -1.85 -3.68 17.94
CA LEU A 48 -2.69 -4.49 17.07
C LEU A 48 -2.27 -4.36 15.60
N VAL A 49 -1.94 -3.16 15.12
CA VAL A 49 -1.45 -2.96 13.75
C VAL A 49 -0.13 -3.71 13.53
N ARG A 50 0.77 -3.70 14.52
CA ARG A 50 2.05 -4.45 14.45
C ARG A 50 1.81 -5.96 14.44
N SER A 51 1.10 -6.51 15.42
CA SER A 51 0.86 -7.95 15.50
C SER A 51 0.11 -8.49 14.29
N SER A 52 -0.84 -7.71 13.76
CA SER A 52 -1.52 -8.08 12.51
C SER A 52 -0.60 -8.03 11.29
N ALA A 53 0.28 -7.03 11.16
CA ALA A 53 1.26 -6.98 10.08
C ALA A 53 2.27 -8.15 10.16
N GLU A 54 2.71 -8.51 11.36
CA GLU A 54 3.58 -9.67 11.62
C GLU A 54 2.91 -10.99 11.22
N ALA A 55 1.61 -11.14 11.41
CA ALA A 55 0.88 -12.31 10.91
C ALA A 55 0.66 -12.27 9.39
N ASP A 56 0.40 -11.07 8.85
CA ASP A 56 0.03 -10.88 7.45
C ASP A 56 1.21 -11.02 6.49
N ILE A 57 2.44 -10.71 6.91
CA ILE A 57 3.65 -10.87 6.07
C ILE A 57 3.85 -12.31 5.58
N ILE A 58 3.44 -13.30 6.38
CA ILE A 58 3.52 -14.72 6.01
C ILE A 58 2.58 -15.01 4.84
N ARG A 59 1.33 -14.52 4.90
CA ARG A 59 0.34 -14.69 3.82
C ARG A 59 0.72 -13.89 2.57
N LEU A 60 1.32 -12.70 2.75
CA LEU A 60 1.75 -11.86 1.63
C LEU A 60 2.79 -12.53 0.74
N ARG A 61 3.59 -13.48 1.24
CA ARG A 61 4.57 -14.22 0.43
C ARG A 61 3.94 -14.94 -0.76
N LYS A 62 2.69 -15.38 -0.65
CA LYS A 62 1.94 -15.99 -1.77
C LYS A 62 1.78 -15.03 -2.97
N TYR A 63 1.75 -13.72 -2.70
CA TYR A 63 1.43 -12.68 -3.69
C TYR A 63 2.63 -11.77 -4.02
N GLU A 64 3.82 -12.09 -3.49
CA GLU A 64 4.99 -11.20 -3.55
C GLU A 64 5.39 -10.86 -4.98
N VAL A 65 5.42 -11.85 -5.88
CA VAL A 65 5.83 -11.66 -7.28
C VAL A 65 4.84 -10.76 -8.01
N GLN A 66 3.54 -11.02 -7.85
CA GLN A 66 2.46 -10.26 -8.46
C GLN A 66 2.48 -8.81 -7.96
N ILE A 67 2.57 -8.62 -6.64
CA ILE A 67 2.64 -7.28 -6.01
C ILE A 67 3.84 -6.50 -6.55
N LYS A 68 5.04 -7.09 -6.59
CA LYS A 68 6.26 -6.42 -7.10
C LYS A 68 6.15 -6.07 -8.58
N ARG A 69 5.54 -6.93 -9.39
CA ARG A 69 5.34 -6.67 -10.82
C ARG A 69 4.37 -5.52 -11.06
N VAL A 70 3.20 -5.55 -10.39
CA VAL A 70 2.22 -4.44 -10.44
C VAL A 70 2.84 -3.14 -9.96
N ALA A 71 3.53 -3.17 -8.81
CA ALA A 71 4.21 -2.02 -8.22
C ALA A 71 5.20 -1.39 -9.22
N ARG A 72 6.05 -2.21 -9.84
CA ARG A 72 7.01 -1.75 -10.86
C ARG A 72 6.30 -1.11 -12.06
N ASN A 73 5.22 -1.71 -12.55
CA ASN A 73 4.48 -1.21 -13.71
C ASN A 73 3.79 0.13 -13.44
N LEU A 74 3.29 0.33 -12.22
CA LEU A 74 2.56 1.52 -11.80
C LEU A 74 3.43 2.57 -11.09
N CYS A 75 4.73 2.31 -10.98
CA CYS A 75 5.69 3.13 -10.24
C CYS A 75 5.25 3.39 -8.79
N LEU A 76 4.69 2.37 -8.14
CA LEU A 76 4.31 2.35 -6.74
C LEU A 76 5.34 1.58 -5.91
N GLU A 77 5.42 1.92 -4.63
CA GLU A 77 6.14 1.09 -3.67
C GLU A 77 5.38 -0.23 -3.43
N PRO A 78 6.00 -1.42 -3.59
CA PRO A 78 5.27 -2.68 -3.40
C PRO A 78 4.79 -2.85 -1.95
N ALA A 79 5.53 -2.32 -0.97
CA ALA A 79 5.10 -2.27 0.42
C ALA A 79 3.81 -1.46 0.65
N LEU A 80 3.53 -0.43 -0.16
CA LEU A 80 2.26 0.32 -0.07
C LEU A 80 1.08 -0.55 -0.52
N ILE A 81 1.23 -1.27 -1.63
CA ILE A 81 0.22 -2.23 -2.12
C ILE A 81 -0.01 -3.32 -1.06
N ALA A 82 1.06 -3.90 -0.52
CA ALA A 82 0.99 -4.88 0.56
C ALA A 82 0.30 -4.32 1.82
N GLY A 83 0.58 -3.05 2.17
CA GLY A 83 -0.04 -2.32 3.26
C GLY A 83 -1.57 -2.22 3.11
N ILE A 84 -2.04 -1.90 1.91
CA ILE A 84 -3.47 -1.84 1.58
C ILE A 84 -4.10 -3.23 1.63
N ILE A 85 -3.49 -4.24 1.00
CA ILE A 85 -4.02 -5.63 1.03
C ILE A 85 -4.18 -6.14 2.47
N SER A 86 -3.19 -5.90 3.32
CA SER A 86 -3.25 -6.25 4.74
C SER A 86 -4.35 -5.48 5.46
N GLN A 87 -4.48 -4.17 5.21
CA GLN A 87 -5.52 -3.35 5.85
C GLN A 87 -6.94 -3.75 5.42
N GLU A 88 -7.13 -4.08 4.15
CA GLU A 88 -8.45 -4.29 3.55
C GLU A 88 -9.01 -5.69 3.82
N SER A 89 -8.20 -6.73 3.63
CA SER A 89 -8.68 -8.11 3.66
C SER A 89 -7.92 -9.02 4.61
N ARG A 90 -6.95 -8.48 5.37
CA ARG A 90 -5.95 -9.27 6.10
C ARG A 90 -5.31 -10.31 5.18
N VAL A 91 -4.99 -9.89 3.94
CA VAL A 91 -4.41 -10.74 2.90
C VAL A 91 -5.33 -11.92 2.56
N GLY A 92 -6.63 -11.64 2.39
CA GLY A 92 -7.65 -12.63 2.07
C GLY A 92 -8.25 -13.38 3.26
N LEU A 93 -7.69 -13.26 4.47
CA LEU A 93 -8.20 -13.98 5.65
C LEU A 93 -9.64 -13.60 6.01
N LEU A 94 -10.06 -12.37 5.73
CA LEU A 94 -11.42 -11.90 6.03
C LEU A 94 -12.44 -12.19 4.92
N LEU A 95 -12.04 -12.88 3.85
CA LEU A 95 -12.86 -13.04 2.66
C LEU A 95 -13.51 -14.42 2.59
N ASP A 96 -14.75 -14.45 2.12
CA ASP A 96 -15.46 -15.66 1.71
C ASP A 96 -15.60 -15.68 0.19
N ASN A 97 -14.87 -16.60 -0.45
CA ASN A 97 -14.79 -16.72 -1.91
C ASN A 97 -14.54 -15.37 -2.62
N GLY A 98 -13.67 -14.55 -2.03
CA GLY A 98 -13.28 -13.23 -2.54
C GLY A 98 -14.16 -12.07 -2.10
N TRP A 99 -15.26 -12.28 -1.38
CA TRP A 99 -16.14 -11.21 -0.92
C TRP A 99 -15.93 -10.89 0.56
N ASP A 100 -16.14 -9.65 0.98
CA ASP A 100 -16.30 -9.33 2.40
C ASP A 100 -17.60 -9.90 2.97
N GLN A 101 -17.71 -9.83 4.30
CA GLN A 101 -18.85 -10.40 5.05
C GLN A 101 -20.20 -9.86 4.57
N GLU A 102 -20.25 -8.58 4.17
CA GLU A 102 -21.45 -7.93 3.67
C GLU A 102 -21.69 -8.17 2.17
N ARG A 103 -20.74 -8.79 1.47
CA ARG A 103 -20.74 -9.01 0.02
C ARG A 103 -20.83 -7.71 -0.79
N HIS A 104 -20.26 -6.63 -0.27
CA HIS A 104 -20.21 -5.31 -0.92
C HIS A 104 -18.89 -5.07 -1.64
N ARG A 105 -17.80 -5.71 -1.21
CA ARG A 105 -16.45 -5.47 -1.73
C ARG A 105 -15.73 -6.77 -2.07
N TYR A 106 -14.95 -6.73 -3.15
CA TYR A 106 -14.34 -7.89 -3.77
C TYR A 106 -12.81 -7.84 -3.75
N GLY A 107 -12.19 -8.98 -3.43
CA GLY A 107 -10.78 -9.28 -3.56
C GLY A 107 -9.85 -8.66 -2.54
N LEU A 108 -8.56 -8.94 -2.72
CA LEU A 108 -7.49 -8.62 -1.76
C LEU A 108 -7.46 -7.15 -1.35
N MET A 109 -7.78 -6.27 -2.30
CA MET A 109 -7.81 -4.82 -2.14
C MET A 109 -9.24 -4.23 -2.12
N GLN A 110 -10.26 -5.07 -1.94
CA GLN A 110 -11.64 -4.68 -1.61
C GLN A 110 -12.30 -3.67 -2.57
N LEU A 111 -12.37 -4.04 -3.85
CA LEU A 111 -13.11 -3.31 -4.89
C LEU A 111 -14.61 -3.34 -4.64
N GLY A 112 -15.20 -2.18 -4.37
CA GLY A 112 -16.64 -2.03 -4.18
C GLY A 112 -17.27 -1.05 -5.16
N GLY A 113 -18.52 -0.68 -4.86
CA GLY A 113 -19.33 0.20 -5.70
C GLY A 113 -19.81 -0.49 -6.98
N HIS A 114 -19.95 0.29 -8.06
CA HIS A 114 -20.46 -0.20 -9.35
C HIS A 114 -19.34 -0.70 -10.28
N GLN A 115 -18.12 -0.89 -9.76
CA GLN A 115 -16.97 -1.31 -10.57
C GLN A 115 -16.98 -2.82 -10.80
N GLN A 116 -16.83 -3.23 -12.05
CA GLN A 116 -16.72 -4.65 -12.39
C GLN A 116 -15.29 -5.15 -12.08
N PRO A 117 -15.13 -6.24 -11.31
CA PRO A 117 -13.81 -6.78 -11.00
C PRO A 117 -13.18 -7.42 -12.22
N PHE A 118 -11.87 -7.24 -12.37
CA PHE A 118 -11.06 -7.92 -13.37
C PHE A 118 -10.34 -9.12 -12.75
N GLY A 119 -10.46 -10.28 -13.39
CA GLY A 119 -9.84 -11.51 -12.91
C GLY A 119 -10.46 -12.04 -11.62
N LEU A 120 -9.72 -12.94 -10.95
CA LEU A 120 -10.12 -13.51 -9.66
C LEU A 120 -9.71 -12.58 -8.51
N TRP A 121 -10.39 -12.73 -7.37
CA TRP A 121 -10.24 -11.93 -6.16
C TRP A 121 -8.80 -11.80 -5.63
N ASP A 122 -7.93 -12.78 -5.93
CA ASP A 122 -6.51 -12.80 -5.54
C ASP A 122 -5.52 -12.83 -6.71
N SER A 123 -5.99 -12.46 -7.91
CA SER A 123 -5.19 -12.43 -9.14
C SER A 123 -4.32 -11.18 -9.29
N GLU A 124 -3.33 -11.25 -10.19
CA GLU A 124 -2.49 -10.09 -10.55
C GLU A 124 -3.34 -9.00 -11.22
N GLU A 125 -4.32 -9.39 -12.03
CA GLU A 125 -5.29 -8.51 -12.70
C GLU A 125 -6.07 -7.68 -11.68
N HIS A 126 -6.57 -8.31 -10.61
CA HIS A 126 -7.27 -7.63 -9.52
C HIS A 126 -6.36 -6.65 -8.78
N ILE A 127 -5.14 -7.08 -8.44
CA ILE A 127 -4.13 -6.23 -7.78
C ILE A 127 -3.80 -5.03 -8.67
N ASN A 128 -3.65 -5.23 -9.98
CA ASN A 128 -3.36 -4.18 -10.96
C ASN A 128 -4.51 -3.19 -11.10
N GLN A 129 -5.76 -3.67 -11.20
CA GLN A 129 -6.95 -2.81 -11.27
C GLN A 129 -7.05 -1.90 -10.04
N CYS A 130 -6.96 -2.49 -8.86
CA CYS A 130 -7.06 -1.75 -7.60
C CYS A 130 -5.89 -0.77 -7.41
N SER A 131 -4.66 -1.18 -7.77
CA SER A 131 -3.48 -0.32 -7.69
C SER A 131 -3.53 0.83 -8.70
N THR A 132 -4.17 0.63 -9.86
CA THR A 132 -4.42 1.70 -10.83
C THR A 132 -5.36 2.75 -10.25
N ILE A 133 -6.43 2.31 -9.56
CA ILE A 133 -7.34 3.24 -8.86
C ILE A 133 -6.60 4.02 -7.78
N LEU A 134 -5.70 3.37 -7.02
CA LEU A 134 -4.84 4.06 -6.04
C LEU A 134 -3.98 5.14 -6.70
N VAL A 135 -3.30 4.82 -7.80
CA VAL A 135 -2.51 5.79 -8.58
C VAL A 135 -3.37 6.98 -9.01
N LEU A 136 -4.55 6.73 -9.56
CA LEU A 136 -5.48 7.78 -9.98
C LEU A 136 -5.89 8.66 -8.78
N SER A 137 -6.20 8.05 -7.63
CA SER A 137 -6.52 8.78 -6.40
C SER A 137 -5.38 9.66 -5.89
N ILE A 138 -4.14 9.17 -5.91
CA ILE A 138 -2.97 9.97 -5.51
C ILE A 138 -2.78 11.14 -6.48
N ASN A 139 -2.84 10.90 -7.79
CA ASN A 139 -2.67 11.96 -8.79
C ASN A 139 -3.77 13.01 -8.71
N GLU A 140 -5.00 12.61 -8.43
CA GLU A 140 -6.13 13.52 -8.23
C GLU A 140 -5.89 14.47 -7.05
N VAL A 141 -5.40 13.95 -5.93
CA VAL A 141 -5.04 14.78 -4.76
C VAL A 141 -3.85 15.69 -5.06
N ARG A 142 -2.82 15.20 -5.76
CA ARG A 142 -1.67 16.03 -6.17
C ARG A 142 -2.10 17.18 -7.08
N ALA A 143 -3.04 16.95 -7.99
CA ALA A 143 -3.54 17.96 -8.90
C ALA A 143 -4.39 19.02 -8.18
N ARG A 144 -5.23 18.59 -7.23
CA ARG A 144 -6.07 19.50 -6.42
C ARG A 144 -5.27 20.28 -5.39
N HIS A 145 -4.22 19.67 -4.83
CA HIS A 145 -3.42 20.23 -3.75
C HIS A 145 -1.92 20.26 -4.09
N PRO A 146 -1.50 21.06 -5.10
CA PRO A 146 -0.11 21.06 -5.57
C PRO A 146 0.89 21.66 -4.56
N THR A 147 0.41 22.48 -3.62
CA THR A 147 1.23 23.10 -2.56
C THR A 147 1.39 22.22 -1.32
N TRP A 148 0.64 21.11 -1.22
CA TRP A 148 0.79 20.17 -0.12
C TRP A 148 2.13 19.46 -0.20
N THR A 149 2.66 19.11 0.97
CA THR A 149 3.81 18.22 1.05
C THR A 149 3.47 16.87 0.43
N TRP A 150 4.49 16.17 -0.04
CA TRP A 150 4.31 14.84 -0.58
C TRP A 150 3.62 13.87 0.41
N ASP A 151 3.90 13.96 1.72
CA ASP A 151 3.23 13.15 2.75
C ASP A 151 1.71 13.41 2.77
N GLN A 152 1.32 14.68 2.78
CA GLN A 152 -0.10 15.07 2.73
C GLN A 152 -0.78 14.57 1.44
N GLN A 153 -0.10 14.66 0.30
CA GLN A 153 -0.62 14.17 -0.98
C GLN A 153 -0.81 12.65 -0.98
N LEU A 154 0.17 11.88 -0.48
CA LEU A 154 0.07 10.43 -0.38
C LEU A 154 -1.06 10.02 0.58
N ARG A 155 -1.12 10.66 1.77
CA ARG A 155 -2.18 10.40 2.75
C ARG A 155 -3.56 10.66 2.16
N GLY A 156 -3.75 11.82 1.55
CA GLY A 156 -5.00 12.17 0.87
C GLY A 156 -5.35 11.19 -0.24
N GLY A 157 -4.35 10.72 -1.00
CA GLY A 157 -4.55 9.71 -2.05
C GLY A 157 -5.02 8.36 -1.51
N ILE A 158 -4.46 7.89 -0.39
CA ILE A 158 -4.90 6.65 0.30
C ILE A 158 -6.33 6.79 0.83
N CYS A 159 -6.68 7.94 1.41
CA CYS A 159 -8.04 8.20 1.87
C CYS A 159 -9.05 8.31 0.71
N THR A 160 -8.66 8.97 -0.38
CA THR A 160 -9.46 9.07 -1.62
C THR A 160 -9.66 7.69 -2.26
N TYR A 161 -8.64 6.84 -2.26
CA TYR A 161 -8.75 5.46 -2.68
C TYR A 161 -9.82 4.72 -1.86
N ARG A 162 -9.72 4.73 -0.52
CA ARG A 162 -10.70 4.10 0.36
C ARG A 162 -12.13 4.56 0.05
N ALA A 163 -12.32 5.86 -0.17
CA ALA A 163 -13.61 6.46 -0.51
C ALA A 163 -14.20 5.93 -1.82
N LYS A 164 -13.39 5.85 -2.87
CA LYS A 164 -13.83 5.27 -4.15
C LYS A 164 -14.19 3.79 -4.01
N MET A 165 -13.41 3.02 -3.26
CA MET A 165 -13.63 1.59 -3.06
C MET A 165 -14.86 1.31 -2.17
N GLY A 166 -15.15 2.17 -1.20
CA GLY A 166 -16.32 2.07 -0.32
C GLY A 166 -17.56 2.84 -0.80
N ASN A 167 -17.48 3.51 -1.96
CA ASN A 167 -18.53 4.36 -2.50
C ASN A 167 -19.06 5.43 -1.51
N PHE A 168 -18.16 6.05 -0.74
CA PHE A 168 -18.51 7.15 0.17
C PHE A 168 -17.94 8.48 -0.30
N GLN A 169 -18.58 9.58 0.11
CA GLN A 169 -18.22 10.92 -0.34
C GLN A 169 -16.83 11.32 0.17
N VAL A 170 -15.97 11.75 -0.75
CA VAL A 170 -14.67 12.37 -0.44
C VAL A 170 -14.92 13.83 -0.07
N TYR A 171 -14.33 14.29 1.03
CA TYR A 171 -14.31 15.71 1.35
C TYR A 171 -13.14 16.39 0.63
N GLU A 172 -13.39 17.50 -0.05
CA GLU A 172 -12.41 18.09 -0.97
C GLU A 172 -11.22 18.71 -0.23
N ASP A 173 -11.48 19.36 0.91
CA ASP A 173 -10.46 20.12 1.66
C ASP A 173 -9.51 19.20 2.43
N ASP A 174 -10.01 18.08 2.98
CA ASP A 174 -9.19 17.03 3.60
C ASP A 174 -9.84 15.65 3.37
N PRO A 175 -9.30 14.84 2.43
CA PRO A 175 -9.80 13.49 2.18
C PRO A 175 -9.74 12.57 3.41
N CYS A 176 -8.93 12.89 4.42
CA CYS A 176 -8.73 12.09 5.63
C CYS A 176 -9.45 12.64 6.89
N ASP A 177 -10.19 13.75 6.78
CA ASP A 177 -10.70 14.62 7.87
C ASP A 177 -11.32 13.86 9.06
N ARG A 178 -12.09 12.80 8.81
CA ARG A 178 -12.87 12.12 9.85
C ARG A 178 -12.23 10.87 10.45
N ASP A 179 -11.20 10.29 9.82
CA ASP A 179 -10.62 9.03 10.25
C ASP A 179 -9.19 8.81 9.74
N SER A 180 -8.20 9.37 10.46
CA SER A 180 -6.80 9.13 10.17
C SER A 180 -6.33 7.71 10.51
N TYR A 181 -7.12 6.90 11.21
CA TYR A 181 -6.74 5.54 11.59
C TYR A 181 -6.40 4.68 10.36
N TYR A 182 -7.24 4.74 9.32
CA TYR A 182 -7.06 3.89 8.14
C TYR A 182 -5.73 4.19 7.44
N VAL A 183 -5.50 5.46 7.09
CA VAL A 183 -4.26 5.87 6.40
C VAL A 183 -3.03 5.63 7.27
N ASN A 184 -3.12 5.90 8.58
CA ASN A 184 -2.02 5.65 9.50
C ASN A 184 -1.72 4.16 9.65
N SER A 185 -2.76 3.31 9.68
CA SER A 185 -2.62 1.86 9.71
C SER A 185 -1.99 1.33 8.42
N VAL A 186 -2.43 1.78 7.25
CA VAL A 186 -1.82 1.44 5.94
C VAL A 186 -0.34 1.82 5.94
N ILE A 187 0.01 3.06 6.31
CA ILE A 187 1.40 3.51 6.34
C ILE A 187 2.25 2.68 7.31
N ARG A 188 1.74 2.36 8.51
CA ARG A 188 2.47 1.53 9.48
C ARG A 188 2.71 0.11 8.98
N ARG A 189 1.69 -0.50 8.36
CA ARG A 189 1.80 -1.81 7.71
C ARG A 189 2.83 -1.78 6.58
N ALA A 190 2.74 -0.79 5.70
CA ALA A 190 3.67 -0.63 4.58
C ALA A 190 5.12 -0.43 5.06
N GLN A 191 5.35 0.42 6.07
CA GLN A 191 6.68 0.59 6.67
C GLN A 191 7.22 -0.73 7.24
N TYR A 192 6.37 -1.55 7.84
CA TYR A 192 6.75 -2.88 8.31
C TYR A 192 7.09 -3.80 7.14
N PHE A 193 6.25 -3.89 6.11
CA PHE A 193 6.48 -4.76 4.96
C PHE A 193 7.71 -4.37 4.15
N LYS A 194 8.02 -3.07 4.06
CA LYS A 194 9.24 -2.57 3.42
C LYS A 194 10.51 -3.15 4.05
N ARG A 195 10.56 -3.17 5.39
CA ARG A 195 11.68 -3.78 6.12
C ARG A 195 11.76 -5.31 5.94
N HIS A 196 10.73 -5.93 5.38
CA HIS A 196 10.65 -7.37 5.14
C HIS A 196 10.68 -7.70 3.63
N GLY A 197 11.17 -6.79 2.79
CA GLY A 197 11.47 -7.06 1.38
C GLY A 197 10.31 -6.87 0.41
N PHE A 198 9.26 -6.15 0.82
CA PHE A 198 8.25 -5.58 -0.08
C PHE A 198 8.60 -4.13 -0.45
#